data_AF-A0A2E7ALC0-F1
#
_entry.id   AF-A0A2E7ALC0-F1
#
_cell.length_a   1.000
_cell.length_b   1.000
_cell.length_c   1.000
_cell.angle_alpha   90.00
_cell.angle_beta   90.00
_cell.angle_gamma   90.00
#
_symmetry.space_group_name_H-M   'P 1'
#
loop_
_entity.id
_entity.type
_entity.pdbx_description
1 polymer ?
#
loop_
_entity_poly.entity_id
_entity_poly.type
_entity_poly.pdbx_seq_one_letter_code
_entity_poly.pdbx_strand_id
1 'polypeptide(L)'
;MKIVFSDSRVRNRHGFTLMETVIAIGVVAVLLTTFLAVFGPASAGIRRALSAQEAGRLTNSLERELSSLREGPDEAYQNAFHKAFDWIQDSGKSEKAVFLYNYRADPKRIREDASLEPYGLADGGQSGRDFILQPAVRRKGDADADLREDLDRVEGRVYLVKMTQMIYDGAQDPVLVPGTHAQIKNMHSHDPIDDVEDYPGAVIAYTADFYALKSNRFDYIENLDLIDDNEDGDPDLLGKPLFSRNLGVRR
;
A
#
# COMPACT_ATOMS: atom_id res chain seq x y z
N MET A 1 71.70 -20.23 -49.79
CA MET A 1 70.41 -19.55 -49.50
C MET A 1 69.36 -20.63 -49.31
N LYS A 2 69.02 -20.98 -48.06
CA LYS A 2 68.00 -22.00 -47.71
C LYS A 2 66.78 -21.23 -47.20
N ILE A 3 65.67 -21.30 -47.93
CA ILE A 3 64.39 -20.74 -47.52
C ILE A 3 63.75 -21.74 -46.55
N VAL A 4 63.55 -21.30 -45.30
CA VAL A 4 62.79 -22.03 -44.28
C VAL A 4 61.33 -21.63 -44.46
N PHE A 5 60.49 -22.57 -44.88
CA PHE A 5 59.04 -22.37 -44.87
C PHE A 5 58.54 -22.49 -43.42
N SER A 6 57.99 -21.39 -42.91
CA SER A 6 57.21 -21.36 -41.67
C SER A 6 55.87 -22.05 -41.93
N ASP A 7 55.68 -23.20 -41.30
CA ASP A 7 54.45 -23.97 -41.38
C ASP A 7 53.43 -23.35 -40.41
N SER A 8 52.62 -22.42 -40.92
CA SER A 8 51.51 -21.84 -40.14
C SER A 8 50.41 -22.89 -39.99
N ARG A 9 50.32 -23.52 -38.82
CA ARG A 9 49.20 -24.41 -38.47
C ARG A 9 47.88 -23.64 -38.56
N VAL A 10 47.05 -24.01 -39.52
CA VAL A 10 45.64 -23.60 -39.57
C VAL A 10 44.94 -24.22 -38.35
N ARG A 11 44.46 -23.37 -37.45
CA ARG A 11 43.68 -23.78 -36.28
C ARG A 11 42.32 -24.30 -36.78
N ASN A 12 42.15 -25.63 -36.77
CA ASN A 12 40.88 -26.29 -37.10
C ASN A 12 39.74 -25.68 -36.28
N ARG A 13 38.79 -25.02 -36.96
CA ARG A 13 37.49 -24.71 -36.37
C ARG A 13 36.69 -26.01 -36.39
N HIS A 14 36.61 -26.70 -35.25
CA HIS A 14 35.71 -27.83 -35.09
C HIS A 14 34.26 -27.34 -35.23
N GLY A 15 33.55 -27.84 -36.25
CA GLY A 15 32.10 -27.74 -36.32
C GLY A 15 31.46 -28.74 -35.36
N PHE A 16 30.33 -28.36 -34.77
CA PHE A 16 29.55 -29.24 -33.90
C PHE A 16 28.94 -30.40 -34.70
N THR A 17 28.95 -31.60 -34.11
CA THR A 17 28.29 -32.76 -34.73
C THR A 17 26.78 -32.69 -34.55
N LEU A 18 26.02 -33.28 -35.47
CA LEU A 18 24.55 -33.29 -35.41
C LEU A 18 24.05 -34.00 -34.13
N MET A 19 24.74 -35.06 -33.70
CA MET A 19 24.44 -35.78 -32.45
C MET A 19 24.69 -34.93 -31.20
N GLU A 20 25.80 -34.20 -31.14
CA GLU A 20 26.12 -33.32 -30.01
C GLU A 20 25.09 -32.18 -29.88
N THR A 21 24.64 -31.64 -31.02
CA THR A 21 23.61 -30.59 -31.05
C THR A 21 22.27 -31.11 -30.53
N VAL A 22 21.87 -32.33 -30.93
CA VAL A 22 20.62 -32.96 -30.46
C VAL A 22 20.67 -33.26 -28.96
N ILE A 23 21.79 -33.80 -28.47
CA ILE A 23 21.98 -34.07 -27.03
C ILE A 23 21.96 -32.75 -26.24
N ALA A 24 22.64 -31.72 -26.72
CA ALA A 24 22.68 -30.41 -26.06
C ALA A 24 21.29 -29.79 -25.96
N ILE A 25 20.49 -29.82 -27.05
CA ILE A 25 19.11 -29.33 -27.04
C ILE A 25 18.26 -30.15 -26.07
N GLY A 26 18.41 -31.48 -26.06
CA GLY A 26 17.69 -32.36 -25.14
C GLY A 26 17.99 -32.05 -23.67
N VAL A 27 19.26 -31.87 -23.32
CA VAL A 27 19.68 -31.50 -21.96
C VAL A 27 19.14 -30.11 -21.59
N VAL A 28 19.25 -29.12 -22.48
CA VAL A 28 18.73 -27.77 -22.25
C VAL A 28 17.21 -27.78 -22.03
N ALA A 29 16.46 -28.53 -22.83
CA ALA A 29 15.00 -28.62 -22.69
C ALA A 29 14.60 -29.24 -21.34
N VAL A 30 15.26 -30.31 -20.90
CA VAL A 30 15.01 -30.93 -19.59
C VAL A 30 15.36 -29.97 -18.45
N LEU A 31 16.49 -29.27 -18.54
CA LEU A 31 16.91 -28.30 -17.52
C LEU A 31 15.93 -27.12 -17.41
N LEU A 32 15.51 -26.54 -18.54
CA LEU A 32 14.55 -25.43 -18.56
C LEU A 32 13.20 -25.85 -18.02
N THR A 33 12.71 -27.03 -18.38
CA THR A 33 11.42 -27.54 -17.91
C THR A 33 11.44 -27.79 -16.40
N THR A 34 12.52 -28.41 -15.91
CA THR A 34 12.71 -28.66 -14.47
C THR A 34 12.83 -27.35 -13.69
N PHE A 35 13.57 -26.38 -14.24
CA PHE A 35 13.70 -25.05 -13.63
C PHE A 35 12.35 -24.35 -13.54
N LEU A 36 11.58 -24.28 -14.62
CA LEU A 36 10.26 -23.62 -14.63
C LEU A 36 9.26 -24.31 -13.69
N ALA A 37 9.29 -25.65 -13.62
CA ALA A 37 8.43 -26.43 -12.73
C ALA A 37 8.64 -26.11 -11.25
N VAL A 38 9.87 -25.75 -10.85
CA VAL A 38 10.20 -25.38 -9.46
C VAL A 38 10.09 -23.87 -9.24
N PHE A 39 10.54 -23.06 -10.19
CA PHE A 39 10.66 -21.62 -10.03
C PHE A 39 9.30 -20.90 -10.09
N GLY A 40 8.34 -21.42 -10.86
CA GLY A 40 6.99 -20.87 -10.94
C GLY A 40 6.28 -20.86 -9.57
N PRO A 41 6.11 -22.04 -8.92
CA PRO A 41 5.53 -22.13 -7.59
C PRO A 41 6.31 -21.33 -6.54
N ALA A 42 7.65 -21.36 -6.58
CA ALA A 42 8.48 -20.61 -5.63
C ALA A 42 8.28 -19.10 -5.77
N SER A 43 8.24 -18.58 -7.01
CA SER A 43 7.98 -17.16 -7.27
C SER A 43 6.59 -16.74 -6.82
N ALA A 44 5.57 -17.59 -7.04
CA ALA A 44 4.21 -17.33 -6.56
C ALA A 44 4.13 -17.30 -5.03
N GLY A 45 4.83 -18.22 -4.36
CA GLY A 45 4.94 -18.25 -2.89
C GLY A 45 5.59 -16.98 -2.33
N ILE A 46 6.70 -16.53 -2.92
CA ILE A 46 7.38 -15.29 -2.53
C ILE A 46 6.46 -14.09 -2.71
N ARG A 47 5.79 -13.98 -3.87
CA ARG A 47 4.86 -12.87 -4.13
C ARG A 47 3.72 -12.84 -3.11
N ARG A 48 3.12 -14.00 -2.80
CA ARG A 48 2.05 -14.10 -1.81
C ARG A 48 2.51 -13.70 -0.41
N ALA A 49 3.70 -14.14 0.00
CA ALA A 49 4.27 -13.79 1.30
C ALA A 49 4.56 -12.29 1.39
N LEU A 50 5.16 -11.69 0.35
CA LEU A 50 5.41 -10.26 0.28
C LEU A 50 4.11 -9.45 0.32
N SER A 51 3.08 -9.84 -0.42
CA SER A 51 1.77 -9.18 -0.37
C SER A 51 1.10 -9.30 1.00
N ALA A 52 1.21 -10.44 1.67
CA ALA A 52 0.68 -10.61 3.03
C ALA A 52 1.43 -9.74 4.05
N GLN A 53 2.76 -9.67 3.95
CA GLN A 53 3.59 -8.82 4.80
C GLN A 53 3.29 -7.33 4.56
N GLU A 54 3.12 -6.93 3.31
CA GLU A 54 2.75 -5.56 2.95
C GLU A 54 1.37 -5.20 3.49
N ALA A 55 0.37 -6.08 3.32
CA ALA A 55 -0.95 -5.89 3.89
C ALA A 55 -0.92 -5.73 5.42
N GLY A 56 -0.13 -6.55 6.12
CA GLY A 56 0.04 -6.44 7.58
C GLY A 56 0.69 -5.11 7.98
N ARG A 57 1.72 -4.67 7.26
CA ARG A 57 2.38 -3.38 7.51
C ARG A 57 1.40 -2.21 7.32
N LEU A 58 0.63 -2.21 6.23
CA LEU A 58 -0.35 -1.16 5.93
C LEU A 58 -1.44 -1.11 7.01
N THR A 59 -1.97 -2.27 7.39
CA THR A 59 -2.98 -2.41 8.45
C THR A 59 -2.46 -1.84 9.78
N ASN A 60 -1.28 -2.28 10.24
CA ASN A 60 -0.71 -1.82 11.50
C ASN A 60 -0.40 -0.31 11.49
N SER A 61 -0.03 0.23 10.32
CA SER A 61 0.25 1.66 10.18
C SER A 61 -1.03 2.48 10.30
N LEU A 62 -2.12 2.02 9.68
CA LEU A 62 -3.45 2.62 9.81
C LEU A 62 -3.95 2.57 11.26
N GLU A 63 -3.89 1.40 11.91
CA GLU A 63 -4.30 1.25 13.30
C GLU A 63 -3.49 2.16 14.24
N ARG A 64 -2.18 2.24 14.04
CA ARG A 64 -1.30 3.13 14.81
C ARG A 64 -1.67 4.59 14.59
N GLU A 65 -1.98 4.99 13.35
CA GLU A 65 -2.39 6.36 13.08
C GLU A 65 -3.70 6.67 13.79
N LEU A 66 -4.74 5.86 13.59
CA LEU A 66 -6.08 6.07 14.16
C LEU A 66 -6.09 6.01 15.71
N SER A 67 -5.16 5.26 16.32
CA SER A 67 -5.03 5.19 17.79
C SER A 67 -4.15 6.28 18.40
N SER A 68 -3.45 7.05 17.57
CA SER A 68 -2.64 8.18 18.03
C SER A 68 -3.37 9.49 17.81
N LEU A 69 -3.29 10.42 18.77
CA LEU A 69 -3.80 11.78 18.55
C LEU A 69 -2.68 12.58 17.85
N ARG A 70 -2.92 12.91 16.58
CA ARG A 70 -2.14 13.89 15.82
C ARG A 70 -3.13 14.95 15.39
N GLU A 71 -2.85 16.20 15.77
CA GLU A 71 -3.70 17.32 15.37
C GLU A 71 -3.57 17.49 13.85
N GLY A 72 -4.71 17.49 13.16
CA GLY A 72 -4.81 17.98 11.79
C GLY A 72 -5.00 19.51 11.82
N PRO A 73 -4.76 20.21 10.71
CA PRO A 73 -4.93 21.64 10.58
C PRO A 73 -6.40 22.06 10.59
N ASP A 74 -7.30 21.14 10.23
CA ASP A 74 -8.73 21.44 10.12
C ASP A 74 -9.42 21.50 11.48
N GLU A 75 -9.09 20.61 12.44
CA GLU A 75 -9.78 20.54 13.73
C GLU A 75 -8.92 19.97 14.87
N ALA A 76 -9.09 20.53 16.07
CA ALA A 76 -8.53 19.98 17.29
C ALA A 76 -9.39 18.79 17.77
N TYR A 77 -9.03 17.58 17.36
CA TYR A 77 -9.69 16.37 17.85
C TYR A 77 -9.53 16.26 19.38
N GLN A 78 -10.63 15.99 20.09
CA GLN A 78 -10.60 15.87 21.56
C GLN A 78 -9.78 14.66 22.04
N ASN A 79 -9.78 13.59 21.25
CA ASN A 79 -9.07 12.34 21.54
C ASN A 79 -8.88 11.54 20.23
N ALA A 80 -8.10 10.46 20.28
CA ALA A 80 -7.83 9.62 19.11
C ALA A 80 -9.09 8.94 18.54
N PHE A 81 -10.09 8.68 19.39
CA PHE A 81 -11.36 8.07 18.97
C PHE A 81 -12.21 9.03 18.14
N HIS A 82 -12.27 10.31 18.51
CA HIS A 82 -12.87 11.39 17.72
C HIS A 82 -12.21 11.46 16.34
N LYS A 83 -10.87 11.52 16.28
CA LYS A 83 -10.15 11.49 15.01
C LYS A 83 -10.54 10.28 14.16
N ALA A 84 -10.57 9.10 14.75
CA ALA A 84 -10.91 7.88 14.03
C ALA A 84 -12.36 7.87 13.54
N PHE A 85 -13.30 8.40 14.33
CA PHE A 85 -14.70 8.59 13.93
C PHE A 85 -14.78 9.43 12.64
N ASP A 86 -14.16 10.62 12.64
CA ASP A 86 -14.20 11.52 11.48
C ASP A 86 -13.49 10.91 10.28
N TRP A 87 -12.35 10.26 10.49
CA TRP A 87 -11.61 9.63 9.41
C TRP A 87 -12.40 8.49 8.77
N ILE A 88 -13.08 7.65 9.56
CA ILE A 88 -13.93 6.58 9.03
C ILE A 88 -15.10 7.19 8.24
N GLN A 89 -15.76 8.21 8.79
CA GLN A 89 -16.88 8.90 8.15
C GLN A 89 -16.46 9.61 6.85
N ASP A 90 -15.25 10.17 6.79
CA ASP A 90 -14.82 11.02 5.69
C ASP A 90 -13.96 10.32 4.63
N SER A 91 -13.44 9.12 4.91
CA SER A 91 -12.49 8.41 4.04
C SER A 91 -12.97 8.17 2.61
N GLY A 92 -14.29 8.18 2.38
CA GLY A 92 -14.90 8.07 1.05
C GLY A 92 -14.99 9.38 0.27
N LYS A 93 -14.69 10.53 0.88
CA LYS A 93 -14.76 11.86 0.26
C LYS A 93 -13.41 12.21 -0.35
N SER A 94 -13.37 12.64 -1.62
CA SER A 94 -12.12 12.94 -2.34
C SER A 94 -11.23 13.96 -1.63
N GLU A 95 -11.81 14.96 -0.96
CA GLU A 95 -11.04 16.00 -0.24
C GLU A 95 -10.47 15.53 1.09
N LYS A 96 -10.97 14.41 1.63
CA LYS A 96 -10.55 13.82 2.90
C LYS A 96 -10.08 12.38 2.71
N ALA A 97 -9.60 12.07 1.51
CA ALA A 97 -9.06 10.77 1.16
C ALA A 97 -7.85 10.43 2.04
N VAL A 98 -7.78 9.20 2.54
CA VAL A 98 -6.70 8.74 3.41
C VAL A 98 -5.68 7.94 2.60
N PHE A 99 -4.43 8.36 2.65
CA PHE A 99 -3.33 7.72 1.92
C PHE A 99 -2.34 7.05 2.87
N LEU A 100 -1.88 5.86 2.48
CA LEU A 100 -0.75 5.18 3.08
C LEU A 100 0.39 5.05 2.10
N TYR A 101 1.57 5.39 2.57
CA TYR A 101 2.78 5.30 1.78
C TYR A 101 4.00 5.11 2.69
N ASN A 102 5.12 4.73 2.09
CA ASN A 102 6.41 4.80 2.77
C ASN A 102 7.24 5.88 2.11
N TYR A 103 7.91 6.68 2.91
CA TYR A 103 8.84 7.69 2.42
C TYR A 103 10.17 7.56 3.16
N ARG A 104 11.20 8.13 2.55
CA ARG A 104 12.51 8.24 3.18
C ARG A 104 12.45 9.36 4.22
N ALA A 105 12.45 8.99 5.48
CA ALA A 105 12.41 9.91 6.60
C ALA A 105 13.81 10.20 7.15
N ASP A 106 14.09 11.46 7.50
CA ASP A 106 15.29 11.86 8.21
C ASP A 106 15.09 11.67 9.73
N PRO A 107 15.79 10.70 10.38
CA PRO A 107 15.62 10.44 11.80
C PRO A 107 16.08 11.59 12.71
N LYS A 108 16.75 12.62 12.16
CA LYS A 108 17.24 13.78 12.91
C LYS A 108 16.27 14.95 12.91
N ARG A 109 15.23 14.91 12.07
CA ARG A 109 14.30 16.01 11.88
C ARG A 109 12.88 15.53 12.13
N ILE A 110 12.34 15.98 13.26
CA ILE A 110 11.01 15.61 13.72
C ILE A 110 10.10 16.83 13.51
N ARG A 111 9.01 16.63 12.79
CA ARG A 111 7.94 17.64 12.58
C ARG A 111 7.15 17.86 13.87
N GLU A 112 6.34 18.92 13.92
CA GLU A 112 5.47 19.22 15.06
C GLU A 112 4.45 18.10 15.34
N ASP A 113 3.97 17.42 14.29
CA ASP A 113 3.06 16.27 14.36
C ASP A 113 3.77 14.96 14.82
N ALA A 114 5.02 15.03 15.25
CA ALA A 114 5.87 13.89 15.61
C ALA A 114 6.06 12.86 14.48
N SER A 115 5.82 13.22 13.21
CA SER A 115 6.39 12.51 12.06
C SER A 115 7.81 13.00 11.81
N LEU A 116 8.51 12.34 10.87
CA LEU A 116 9.84 12.78 10.45
C LEU A 116 9.73 13.59 9.16
N GLU A 117 10.64 14.54 8.96
CA GLU A 117 10.76 15.22 7.67
C GLU A 117 11.33 14.26 6.60
N PRO A 118 11.01 14.47 5.32
CA PRO A 118 11.54 13.66 4.26
C PRO A 118 13.03 13.97 4.04
N TYR A 119 13.81 12.91 3.82
CA TYR A 119 15.24 13.01 3.61
C TYR A 119 15.55 13.69 2.27
N GLY A 120 16.12 14.90 2.34
CA GLY A 120 16.24 15.82 1.21
C GLY A 120 17.42 15.60 0.25
N LEU A 121 18.38 14.72 0.57
CA LEU A 121 19.58 14.57 -0.28
C LEU A 121 19.25 13.79 -1.56
N ALA A 122 19.42 14.47 -2.70
CA ALA A 122 19.14 13.95 -4.05
C ALA A 122 20.09 12.81 -4.48
N ASP A 123 21.30 12.76 -3.93
CA ASP A 123 22.38 11.87 -4.40
C ASP A 123 22.45 10.51 -3.69
N GLY A 124 21.37 10.13 -3.01
CA GLY A 124 21.31 8.87 -2.29
C GLY A 124 21.85 8.97 -0.87
N GLY A 125 21.25 8.14 -0.02
CA GLY A 125 21.66 7.90 1.35
C GLY A 125 21.54 6.40 1.62
N GLN A 126 22.13 5.94 2.72
CA GLN A 126 22.01 4.56 3.14
C GLN A 126 20.85 4.42 4.13
N SER A 127 19.89 3.53 3.84
CA SER A 127 18.83 3.15 4.76
C SER A 127 19.42 2.63 6.07
N GLY A 128 18.91 3.12 7.21
CA GLY A 128 19.37 2.79 8.56
C GLY A 128 20.56 3.62 9.05
N ARG A 129 21.15 4.47 8.20
CA ARG A 129 22.22 5.40 8.57
C ARG A 129 21.81 6.85 8.33
N ASP A 130 21.39 7.15 7.11
CA ASP A 130 21.08 8.51 6.67
C ASP A 130 19.58 8.78 6.63
N PHE A 131 18.78 7.76 6.29
CA PHE A 131 17.32 7.81 6.35
C PHE A 131 16.75 6.49 6.87
N ILE A 132 15.51 6.52 7.29
CA ILE A 132 14.71 5.31 7.57
C ILE A 132 13.48 5.28 6.67
N LEU A 133 13.02 4.08 6.30
CA LEU A 133 11.73 3.94 5.63
C LEU A 133 10.63 4.04 6.68
N GLN A 134 9.88 5.13 6.65
CA GLN A 134 8.78 5.36 7.56
C GLN A 134 7.45 5.16 6.83
N PRO A 135 6.56 4.28 7.32
CA PRO A 135 5.17 4.30 6.91
C PRO A 135 4.50 5.56 7.45
N ALA A 136 3.79 6.27 6.58
CA ALA A 136 2.91 7.37 6.96
C ALA A 136 1.49 7.08 6.51
N VAL A 137 0.57 7.64 7.27
CA VAL A 137 -0.85 7.67 6.95
C VAL A 137 -1.25 9.14 7.04
N ARG A 138 -1.70 9.73 5.92
CA ARG A 138 -2.10 11.13 5.87
C ARG A 138 -3.42 11.28 5.13
N ARG A 139 -4.25 12.20 5.61
CA ARG A 139 -5.46 12.63 4.93
C ARG A 139 -5.12 13.76 3.96
N LYS A 140 -5.77 13.80 2.80
CA LYS A 140 -5.74 14.98 1.92
C LYS A 140 -6.30 16.20 2.67
N GLY A 141 -5.78 17.39 2.43
CA GLY A 141 -6.17 18.62 3.14
C GLY A 141 -5.46 18.82 4.48
N ASP A 142 -5.23 17.75 5.25
CA ASP A 142 -4.67 17.85 6.61
C ASP A 142 -3.16 18.17 6.67
N ALA A 143 -2.43 18.19 5.56
CA ALA A 143 -1.06 18.69 5.53
C ALA A 143 -0.56 18.64 4.09
N ASP A 144 -1.21 19.35 3.17
CA ASP A 144 -0.87 19.23 1.75
C ASP A 144 0.60 19.54 1.45
N ALA A 145 1.22 20.43 2.23
CA ALA A 145 2.66 20.68 2.18
C ALA A 145 3.47 19.44 2.60
N ASP A 146 3.21 18.87 3.79
CA ASP A 146 3.93 17.68 4.26
C ASP A 146 3.67 16.46 3.37
N LEU A 147 2.43 16.26 2.93
CA LEU A 147 2.04 15.21 2.00
C LEU A 147 2.82 15.35 0.69
N ARG A 148 2.90 16.55 0.13
CA ARG A 148 3.68 16.80 -1.10
C ARG A 148 5.16 16.50 -0.91
N GLU A 149 5.75 17.00 0.16
CA GLU A 149 7.16 16.75 0.49
C GLU A 149 7.45 15.26 0.69
N ASP A 150 6.55 14.55 1.37
CA ASP A 150 6.66 13.12 1.59
C ASP A 150 6.56 12.34 0.27
N LEU A 151 5.59 12.70 -0.59
CA LEU A 151 5.33 12.05 -1.89
C LEU A 151 6.52 12.17 -2.85
N ASP A 152 7.26 13.29 -2.82
CA ASP A 152 8.49 13.46 -3.59
C ASP A 152 9.59 12.46 -3.19
N ARG A 153 9.52 11.90 -1.97
CA ARG A 153 10.49 10.96 -1.42
C ARG A 153 9.87 9.59 -1.10
N VAL A 154 8.75 9.26 -1.73
CA VAL A 154 8.10 7.96 -1.57
C VAL A 154 8.96 6.83 -2.13
N GLU A 155 9.00 5.73 -1.38
CA GLU A 155 9.58 4.48 -1.80
C GLU A 155 8.50 3.39 -1.85
N GLY A 156 8.17 2.96 -3.06
CA GLY A 156 7.12 1.98 -3.32
C GLY A 156 5.82 2.61 -3.81
N ARG A 157 4.71 1.93 -3.55
CA ARG A 157 3.37 2.36 -3.98
C ARG A 157 2.70 3.20 -2.91
N VAL A 158 1.82 4.10 -3.36
CA VAL A 158 0.86 4.80 -2.50
C VAL A 158 -0.45 4.04 -2.55
N TYR A 159 -1.10 3.92 -1.41
CA TYR A 159 -2.37 3.23 -1.26
C TYR A 159 -3.42 4.24 -0.79
N LEU A 160 -4.58 4.24 -1.40
CA LEU A 160 -5.78 4.85 -0.83
C LEU A 160 -6.42 3.84 0.13
N VAL A 161 -6.96 4.33 1.25
CA VAL A 161 -7.80 3.54 2.13
C VAL A 161 -9.17 4.15 2.24
N LYS A 162 -10.17 3.35 1.87
CA LYS A 162 -11.57 3.62 2.14
C LYS A 162 -11.97 2.84 3.38
N MET A 163 -12.58 3.51 4.36
CA MET A 163 -13.04 2.91 5.60
C MET A 163 -14.56 2.94 5.64
N THR A 164 -15.16 1.81 5.95
CA THR A 164 -16.62 1.68 6.04
C THR A 164 -16.97 1.03 7.36
N GLN A 165 -17.84 1.67 8.14
CA GLN A 165 -18.30 1.12 9.41
C GLN A 165 -18.96 -0.25 9.19
N MET A 166 -18.72 -1.18 10.09
CA MET A 166 -19.42 -2.46 10.15
C MET A 166 -20.57 -2.35 11.16
N ILE A 167 -21.78 -2.68 10.74
CA ILE A 167 -23.01 -2.63 11.55
C ILE A 167 -23.65 -4.01 11.65
N TYR A 168 -24.45 -4.25 12.69
CA TYR A 168 -25.17 -5.52 12.82
C TYR A 168 -26.24 -5.63 11.73
N ASP A 169 -26.27 -6.77 11.05
CA ASP A 169 -27.40 -7.15 10.23
C ASP A 169 -28.64 -7.31 11.13
N GLY A 170 -29.80 -6.85 10.66
CA GLY A 170 -31.07 -6.91 11.40
C GLY A 170 -31.65 -8.33 11.51
N ALA A 171 -30.93 -9.34 11.02
CA ALA A 171 -31.29 -10.75 11.07
C ALA A 171 -31.04 -11.39 12.45
N GLN A 172 -31.60 -12.59 12.66
CA GLN A 172 -31.56 -13.33 13.94
C GLN A 172 -30.14 -13.70 14.39
N ASP A 173 -29.18 -13.79 13.47
CA ASP A 173 -27.76 -13.97 13.78
C ASP A 173 -27.04 -12.63 13.59
N PRO A 174 -26.51 -12.00 14.65
CA PRO A 174 -25.88 -10.68 14.58
C PRO A 174 -24.50 -10.81 13.91
N VAL A 175 -24.50 -10.88 12.58
CA VAL A 175 -23.30 -10.77 11.76
C VAL A 175 -23.04 -9.30 11.48
N LEU A 176 -21.78 -8.89 11.54
CA LEU A 176 -21.37 -7.55 11.15
C LEU A 176 -21.24 -7.49 9.61
N VAL A 177 -21.95 -6.54 9.00
CA VAL A 177 -21.91 -6.25 7.57
C VAL A 177 -21.44 -4.81 7.34
N PRO A 178 -20.76 -4.51 6.23
CA PRO A 178 -20.44 -3.13 5.88
C PRO A 178 -21.71 -2.28 5.81
N GLY A 179 -21.68 -1.12 6.45
CA GLY A 179 -22.74 -0.14 6.44
C GLY A 179 -22.71 0.72 5.18
N THR A 180 -23.25 1.92 5.29
CA THR A 180 -23.26 2.88 4.19
C THR A 180 -21.95 3.66 4.15
N HIS A 181 -21.39 3.84 2.96
CA HIS A 181 -20.19 4.63 2.76
C HIS A 181 -20.38 6.07 3.24
N ALA A 182 -19.30 6.64 3.77
CA ALA A 182 -19.24 7.99 4.29
C ALA A 182 -20.26 8.32 5.41
N GLN A 183 -20.73 7.30 6.13
CA GLN A 183 -21.66 7.44 7.25
C GLN A 183 -21.21 6.56 8.42
N ILE A 184 -21.37 7.11 9.62
CA ILE A 184 -21.39 6.32 10.84
C ILE A 184 -22.83 6.25 11.31
N LYS A 185 -23.25 5.07 11.75
CA LYS A 185 -24.58 4.75 12.21
C LYS A 185 -24.53 4.16 13.61
N ASN A 186 -25.63 4.30 14.32
CA ASN A 186 -25.86 3.57 15.55
C ASN A 186 -25.84 2.06 15.27
N MET A 187 -25.06 1.30 16.06
CA MET A 187 -24.91 -0.15 15.84
C MET A 187 -26.23 -0.94 16.01
N HIS A 188 -27.22 -0.37 16.71
CA HIS A 188 -28.50 -1.01 17.00
C HIS A 188 -29.69 -0.35 16.31
N SER A 189 -29.79 0.98 16.33
CA SER A 189 -30.92 1.68 15.68
C SER A 189 -30.70 1.95 14.20
N HIS A 190 -29.46 1.82 13.70
CA HIS A 190 -29.04 2.14 12.34
C HIS A 190 -29.24 3.59 11.90
N ASP A 191 -29.60 4.48 12.83
CA ASP A 191 -29.69 5.91 12.57
C ASP A 191 -28.31 6.52 12.36
N PRO A 192 -28.13 7.46 11.40
CA PRO A 192 -26.87 8.19 11.23
C PRO A 192 -26.47 8.94 12.49
N ILE A 193 -25.16 8.95 12.76
CA ILE A 193 -24.52 9.66 13.85
C ILE A 193 -23.45 10.56 13.22
N ASP A 194 -23.56 11.86 13.47
CA ASP A 194 -22.64 12.88 12.95
C ASP A 194 -21.70 13.45 14.02
N ASP A 195 -21.96 13.18 15.30
CA ASP A 195 -21.11 13.58 16.43
C ASP A 195 -20.58 12.34 17.18
N VAL A 196 -19.28 12.30 17.43
CA VAL A 196 -18.63 11.22 18.19
C VAL A 196 -19.21 11.05 19.59
N GLU A 197 -19.68 12.13 20.24
CA GLU A 197 -20.23 12.06 21.59
C GLU A 197 -21.59 11.35 21.66
N ASP A 198 -22.32 11.33 20.54
CA ASP A 198 -23.58 10.60 20.39
C ASP A 198 -23.36 9.12 20.04
N TYR A 199 -22.12 8.72 19.74
CA TYR A 199 -21.81 7.33 19.42
C TYR A 199 -21.87 6.43 20.67
N PRO A 200 -22.82 5.47 20.74
CA PRO A 200 -23.07 4.70 21.95
C PRO A 200 -22.03 3.61 22.22
N GLY A 201 -21.24 3.24 21.22
CA GLY A 201 -20.30 2.12 21.29
C GLY A 201 -18.93 2.53 21.85
N ALA A 202 -18.31 1.63 22.62
CA ALA A 202 -16.91 1.79 23.02
C ALA A 202 -15.93 1.45 21.88
N VAL A 203 -16.41 0.80 20.81
CA VAL A 203 -15.64 0.38 19.65
C VAL A 203 -16.41 0.71 18.37
N ILE A 204 -15.71 1.23 17.37
CA ILE A 204 -16.19 1.31 15.98
C ILE A 204 -15.51 0.19 15.23
N ALA A 205 -16.27 -0.84 14.86
CA ALA A 205 -15.80 -1.85 13.91
C ALA A 205 -15.92 -1.27 12.50
N TYR A 206 -14.90 -1.46 11.66
CA TYR A 206 -14.88 -0.97 10.28
C TYR A 206 -14.12 -1.94 9.38
N THR A 207 -14.47 -1.97 8.09
CA THR A 207 -13.64 -2.56 7.05
C THR A 207 -12.76 -1.47 6.45
N ALA A 208 -11.49 -1.78 6.24
CA ALA A 208 -10.54 -0.95 5.54
C ALA A 208 -10.19 -1.61 4.20
N ASP A 209 -10.54 -0.93 3.12
CA ASP A 209 -10.32 -1.35 1.74
C ASP A 209 -9.13 -0.60 1.15
N PHE A 210 -8.08 -1.33 0.75
CA PHE A 210 -6.81 -0.77 0.32
C PHE A 210 -6.69 -0.81 -1.20
N TYR A 211 -6.63 0.36 -1.85
CA TYR A 211 -6.50 0.49 -3.30
C TYR A 211 -5.09 0.96 -3.65
N ALA A 212 -4.40 0.23 -4.51
CA ALA A 212 -3.08 0.65 -4.99
C ALA A 212 -3.23 1.73 -6.07
N LEU A 213 -2.64 2.90 -5.85
CA LEU A 213 -2.68 3.97 -6.85
C LEU A 213 -1.76 3.68 -8.05
N LYS A 214 -2.17 4.15 -9.22
CA LYS A 214 -1.41 4.02 -10.47
C LYS A 214 -0.19 4.94 -10.52
N SER A 215 -0.24 6.05 -9.78
CA SER A 215 0.85 7.02 -9.68
C SER A 215 0.99 7.52 -8.24
N ASN A 216 2.22 7.86 -7.87
CA ASN A 216 2.57 8.51 -6.61
C ASN A 216 2.79 10.02 -6.76
N ARG A 217 2.58 10.58 -7.96
CA ARG A 217 2.71 12.03 -8.19
C ARG A 217 1.62 12.76 -7.42
N PHE A 218 2.01 13.88 -6.79
CA PHE A 218 1.07 14.76 -6.11
C PHE A 218 -0.09 15.18 -7.02
N ASP A 219 0.19 15.61 -8.26
CA ASP A 219 -0.84 16.02 -9.23
C ASP A 219 -1.90 14.93 -9.49
N TYR A 220 -1.51 13.65 -9.48
CA TYR A 220 -2.44 12.54 -9.66
C TYR A 220 -3.32 12.34 -8.43
N ILE A 221 -2.73 12.48 -7.24
CA ILE A 221 -3.42 12.32 -5.95
C ILE A 221 -4.36 13.50 -5.69
N GLU A 222 -3.95 14.72 -6.04
CA GLU A 222 -4.74 15.94 -5.89
C GLU A 222 -6.02 15.89 -6.74
N ASN A 223 -5.89 15.39 -7.97
CA ASN A 223 -7.00 15.22 -8.92
C ASN A 223 -7.63 13.82 -8.84
N LEU A 224 -7.40 13.09 -7.74
CA LEU A 224 -7.96 11.76 -7.58
C LEU A 224 -9.48 11.86 -7.44
N ASP A 225 -10.17 11.21 -8.36
CA ASP A 225 -11.61 11.11 -8.35
C ASP A 225 -12.04 9.78 -7.71
N LEU A 226 -12.90 9.88 -6.69
CA LEU A 226 -13.44 8.76 -5.92
C LEU A 226 -14.92 8.51 -6.23
N ILE A 227 -15.42 9.04 -7.35
CA ILE A 227 -16.78 8.77 -7.84
C ILE A 227 -17.02 7.25 -7.96
N ASP A 228 -18.21 6.87 -7.52
CA ASP A 228 -18.79 5.54 -7.51
C ASP A 228 -20.18 5.70 -8.15
N ASP A 229 -20.23 5.78 -9.48
CA ASP A 229 -21.47 6.00 -10.24
C ASP A 229 -22.35 4.74 -10.26
N ASN A 230 -21.76 3.58 -9.99
CA ASN A 230 -22.43 2.29 -10.00
C ASN A 230 -22.97 1.87 -8.62
N GLU A 231 -22.69 2.66 -7.58
CA GLU A 231 -23.08 2.48 -6.18
C GLU A 231 -22.64 1.14 -5.58
N ASP A 232 -21.57 0.54 -6.10
CA ASP A 232 -21.06 -0.76 -5.65
C ASP A 232 -20.15 -0.65 -4.41
N GLY A 233 -19.79 0.58 -4.03
CA GLY A 233 -18.94 0.86 -2.89
C GLY A 233 -17.46 0.99 -3.24
N ASP A 234 -17.05 0.76 -4.48
CA ASP A 234 -15.68 0.90 -4.95
C ASP A 234 -15.55 2.11 -5.90
N PRO A 235 -14.45 2.88 -5.84
CA PRO A 235 -14.23 3.93 -6.82
C PRO A 235 -14.03 3.37 -8.24
N ASP A 236 -14.82 3.84 -9.22
CA ASP A 236 -14.85 3.29 -10.57
C ASP A 236 -13.47 3.30 -11.27
N LEU A 237 -12.67 4.35 -11.02
CA LEU A 237 -11.34 4.51 -11.61
C LEU A 237 -10.26 3.61 -10.99
N LEU A 238 -10.46 3.20 -9.75
CA LEU A 238 -9.53 2.35 -9.00
C LEU A 238 -9.90 0.87 -9.14
N GLY A 239 -11.19 0.58 -9.37
CA GLY A 239 -11.72 -0.78 -9.41
C GLY A 239 -11.64 -1.44 -8.03
N LYS A 240 -11.46 -2.75 -8.00
CA LYS A 240 -11.51 -3.53 -6.76
C LYS A 240 -10.31 -3.27 -5.84
N PRO A 241 -10.50 -3.34 -4.51
CA PRO A 241 -9.42 -3.21 -3.56
C PRO A 241 -8.39 -4.34 -3.73
N LEU A 242 -7.13 -4.03 -3.46
CA LEU A 242 -6.04 -5.00 -3.45
C LEU A 242 -6.26 -6.05 -2.35
N PHE A 243 -6.74 -5.59 -1.18
CA PHE A 243 -7.19 -6.41 -0.08
C PHE A 243 -8.05 -5.57 0.87
N SER A 244 -8.83 -6.27 1.69
CA SER A 244 -9.70 -5.69 2.72
C SER A 244 -9.39 -6.29 4.08
N ARG A 245 -9.53 -5.50 5.15
CA ARG A 245 -9.36 -5.96 6.54
C ARG A 245 -10.42 -5.37 7.46
N ASN A 246 -11.01 -6.23 8.27
CA ASN A 246 -11.88 -5.82 9.36
C ASN A 246 -11.02 -5.43 10.56
N LEU A 247 -11.22 -4.21 11.04
CA LEU A 247 -10.47 -3.58 12.12
C LEU A 247 -11.44 -2.95 13.12
N GLY A 248 -10.91 -2.47 14.24
CA GLY A 248 -11.70 -1.77 15.24
C GLY A 248 -10.90 -0.68 15.93
N VAL A 249 -11.51 0.49 16.09
CA VAL A 249 -10.96 1.55 16.95
C VAL A 249 -11.74 1.60 18.25
N ARG A 250 -11.02 1.68 19.37
CA ARG A 250 -11.57 1.76 20.72
C ARG A 250 -11.47 3.17 21.26
N ARG A 251 -12.43 3.54 22.13
CA ARG A 251 -12.42 4.78 22.90
C ARG A 251 -11.29 4.80 23.95
#